data_AF-A0A6G4X4M9-F1
#
_entry.id   AF-A0A6G4X4M9-F1
#
_cell.length_a   1.000
_cell.length_b   1.000
_cell.length_c   1.000
_cell.angle_alpha   90.00
_cell.angle_beta   90.00
_cell.angle_gamma   90.00
#
_symmetry.space_group_name_H-M   'P 1'
#
loop_
_entity.id
_entity.type
_entity.pdbx_description
1 polymer ?
#
loop_
_entity_poly.entity_id
_entity_poly.type
_entity_poly.pdbx_seq_one_letter_code
_entity_poly.pdbx_strand_id
1 'polypeptide(L)'
;MKRLLEAIEAFEAIEDPAERTRAVSEVLGDWKVHLARLRQIREDGVRALREEERKTWPEIAEIIGGVTPERAQQISKGLSGARRARDKKAAEEAGSAE
;
A
#
# COMPACT_ATOMS: atom_id res chain seq x y z
N MET A 1 0.05 -14.12 1.57
CA MET A 1 0.87 -14.31 0.34
C MET A 1 0.20 -15.22 -0.69
N LYS A 2 -0.53 -16.27 -0.29
CA LYS A 2 -1.20 -17.25 -1.19
C LYS A 2 -1.91 -16.62 -2.40
N ARG A 3 -2.76 -15.62 -2.19
CA ARG A 3 -3.53 -14.95 -3.25
C ARG A 3 -2.68 -14.30 -4.35
N LEU A 4 -1.50 -13.77 -4.00
CA LEU A 4 -0.59 -13.19 -4.99
C LEU A 4 0.11 -14.28 -5.78
N LEU A 5 0.50 -15.38 -5.12
CA LEU A 5 1.11 -16.53 -5.78
C LEU A 5 0.12 -17.19 -6.74
N GLU A 6 -1.14 -17.39 -6.34
CA GLU A 6 -2.19 -17.91 -7.22
C GLU A 6 -2.38 -17.04 -8.47
N ALA A 7 -2.27 -15.72 -8.35
CA ALA A 7 -2.34 -14.81 -9.50
C ALA A 7 -1.11 -14.94 -10.41
N ILE A 8 0.08 -15.16 -9.86
CA ILE A 8 1.30 -15.42 -10.64
C ILE A 8 1.19 -16.75 -11.38
N GLU A 9 0.77 -17.81 -10.68
CA GLU A 9 0.53 -19.15 -11.26
C GLU A 9 -0.49 -19.08 -12.40
N ALA A 10 -1.52 -18.23 -12.30
CA ALA A 10 -2.49 -18.02 -13.36
C ALA A 10 -1.88 -17.40 -14.63
N PHE A 11 -0.89 -16.51 -14.50
CA PHE A 11 -0.15 -16.01 -15.67
C PHE A 11 0.79 -17.07 -16.24
N GLU A 12 1.42 -17.88 -15.38
CA GLU A 12 2.31 -18.97 -15.83
C GLU A 12 1.56 -20.07 -16.58
N ALA A 13 0.29 -20.30 -16.22
CA ALA A 13 -0.60 -21.26 -16.86
C ALA A 13 -1.06 -20.85 -18.28
N ILE A 14 -0.79 -19.62 -18.72
CA ILE A 14 -1.07 -19.18 -20.09
C ILE A 14 -0.05 -19.85 -21.04
N GLU A 15 -0.54 -20.77 -21.88
CA GLU A 15 0.29 -21.58 -22.79
C GLU A 15 0.90 -20.75 -23.92
N ASP A 16 0.14 -19.79 -24.48
CA ASP A 16 0.63 -18.94 -25.56
C ASP A 16 1.61 -17.89 -25.00
N PRO A 17 2.86 -17.87 -25.47
CA PRO A 17 3.87 -16.94 -24.93
C PRO A 17 3.55 -15.48 -25.25
N ALA A 18 2.89 -15.18 -26.36
CA ALA A 18 2.54 -13.81 -26.73
C ALA A 18 1.39 -13.28 -25.84
N GLU A 19 0.38 -14.11 -25.59
CA GLU A 19 -0.73 -13.82 -24.69
C GLU A 19 -0.23 -13.64 -23.25
N ARG A 20 0.63 -14.54 -22.77
CA ARG A 20 1.22 -14.45 -21.43
C ARG A 20 2.02 -13.16 -21.27
N THR A 21 2.90 -12.85 -22.21
CA THR A 21 3.72 -11.64 -22.16
C THR A 21 2.85 -10.39 -22.21
N ARG A 22 1.81 -10.37 -23.04
CA ARG A 22 0.86 -9.25 -23.11
C ARG A 22 0.14 -9.04 -21.78
N ALA A 23 -0.43 -10.10 -21.21
CA ALA A 23 -1.18 -10.04 -19.95
C ALA A 23 -0.30 -9.56 -18.78
N VAL A 24 0.92 -10.10 -18.66
CA VAL A 24 1.87 -9.65 -17.64
C VAL A 24 2.29 -8.20 -17.87
N SER A 25 2.53 -7.79 -19.12
CA SER A 25 2.93 -6.42 -19.44
C SER A 25 1.86 -5.39 -19.09
N GLU A 26 0.57 -5.72 -19.25
CA GLU A 26 -0.54 -4.87 -18.84
C GLU A 26 -0.52 -4.63 -17.32
N VAL A 27 -0.40 -5.70 -16.53
CA VAL A 27 -0.31 -5.61 -15.06
C VAL A 27 0.93 -4.83 -14.61
N LEU A 28 2.06 -5.02 -15.29
CA LEU A 28 3.29 -4.28 -15.00
C LEU A 28 3.16 -2.79 -15.35
N GLY A 29 2.43 -2.46 -16.43
CA GLY A 29 2.10 -1.08 -16.79
C GLY A 29 1.26 -0.39 -15.71
N ASP A 30 0.25 -1.09 -15.21
CA ASP A 30 -0.67 -0.59 -14.17
C ASP A 30 -0.19 -0.85 -12.74
N TRP A 31 1.02 -1.37 -12.57
CA TRP A 31 1.54 -1.79 -11.27
C TRP A 31 1.47 -0.70 -10.20
N LYS A 32 1.72 0.56 -10.59
CA LYS A 32 1.61 1.71 -9.68
C LYS A 32 0.19 1.90 -9.16
N VAL A 33 -0.82 1.67 -10.00
CA VAL A 33 -2.24 1.77 -9.64
C VAL A 33 -2.62 0.63 -8.69
N HIS A 34 -2.20 -0.60 -9.01
CA HIS A 34 -2.42 -1.76 -8.14
C HIS A 34 -1.74 -1.59 -6.78
N LEU A 35 -0.50 -1.08 -6.75
CA LEU A 35 0.20 -0.75 -5.51
C LEU A 35 -0.52 0.32 -4.69
N ALA A 36 -1.07 1.35 -5.34
CA ALA A 36 -1.86 2.38 -4.65
C ALA A 36 -3.10 1.78 -4.00
N ARG A 37 -3.83 0.91 -4.72
CA ARG A 37 -5.01 0.22 -4.21
C ARG A 37 -4.69 -0.72 -3.05
N LEU A 38 -3.60 -1.49 -3.13
CA LEU A 38 -3.15 -2.35 -2.03
C LEU A 38 -2.78 -1.55 -0.77
N ARG A 39 -2.17 -0.36 -0.95
CA ARG A 39 -1.91 0.55 0.18
C ARG A 39 -3.20 1.04 0.80
N GLN A 40 -4.17 1.47 -0.02
CA GLN A 40 -5.46 1.93 0.47
C GLN A 40 -6.19 0.83 1.26
N ILE A 41 -6.24 -0.41 0.74
CA ILE A 41 -6.81 -1.56 1.46
C ILE A 41 -6.15 -1.74 2.83
N ARG A 42 -4.83 -1.58 2.92
CA ARG A 42 -4.12 -1.64 4.20
C ARG A 42 -4.50 -0.47 5.12
N GLU A 43 -4.61 0.74 4.58
CA GLU A 43 -4.99 1.93 5.34
C GLU A 43 -6.40 1.77 5.94
N ASP A 44 -7.35 1.31 5.13
CA ASP A 44 -8.72 1.03 5.56
C ASP A 44 -8.77 -0.09 6.61
N GLY A 45 -8.00 -1.17 6.41
CA GLY A 45 -7.90 -2.26 7.39
C GLY A 45 -7.33 -1.79 8.74
N VAL A 46 -6.29 -0.95 8.74
CA VAL A 46 -5.73 -0.36 9.96
C VAL A 46 -6.73 0.55 10.66
N ARG A 47 -7.50 1.32 9.89
CA ARG A 47 -8.56 2.17 10.41
C ARG A 47 -9.66 1.35 11.08
N ALA A 48 -10.15 0.30 10.41
CA ALA A 48 -11.14 -0.63 10.94
C ALA A 48 -10.68 -1.26 12.26
N LEU A 49 -9.43 -1.74 12.33
CA LEU A 49 -8.87 -2.30 13.58
C LEU A 49 -8.87 -1.30 14.73
N ARG A 50 -8.65 -0.01 14.43
CA ARG A 50 -8.62 1.05 15.44
C ARG A 50 -10.02 1.50 15.87
N GLU A 51 -10.90 1.75 14.91
CA GLU A 51 -12.19 2.40 15.14
C GLU A 51 -13.29 1.39 15.49
N GLU A 52 -13.31 0.26 14.80
CA GLU A 52 -14.35 -0.77 14.93
C GLU A 52 -13.95 -1.80 15.99
N GLU A 53 -12.73 -2.35 15.89
CA GLU A 53 -12.23 -3.37 16.83
C GLU A 53 -11.55 -2.79 18.09
N ARG A 54 -11.44 -1.46 18.17
CA ARG A 54 -10.88 -0.72 19.33
C ARG A 54 -9.46 -1.15 19.74
N LYS A 55 -8.68 -1.76 18.85
CA LYS A 55 -7.31 -2.21 19.13
C LYS A 55 -6.37 -1.04 19.39
N THR A 56 -5.36 -1.27 20.21
CA THR A 56 -4.29 -0.29 20.46
C THR A 56 -3.27 -0.27 19.32
N TRP A 57 -2.53 0.83 19.16
CA TRP A 57 -1.50 0.93 18.13
C TRP A 57 -0.40 -0.15 18.24
N PRO A 58 0.03 -0.59 19.43
CA PRO A 58 0.92 -1.75 19.59
C PRO A 58 0.31 -3.04 19.02
N GLU A 59 -0.93 -3.38 19.37
CA GLU A 59 -1.59 -4.58 18.85
C GLU A 59 -1.74 -4.53 17.32
N ILE A 60 -2.11 -3.36 16.78
CA ILE A 60 -2.20 -3.16 15.33
C ILE A 60 -0.83 -3.34 14.67
N ALA A 61 0.24 -2.84 15.29
CA ALA A 61 1.60 -3.01 14.77
C ALA A 61 2.03 -4.48 14.76
N GLU A 62 1.67 -5.25 15.78
CA GLU A 62 1.88 -6.70 15.82
C GLU A 62 1.08 -7.43 14.73
N ILE A 63 -0.18 -7.04 14.50
CA ILE A 63 -1.03 -7.62 13.44
C ILE A 63 -0.46 -7.35 12.05
N ILE A 64 0.00 -6.12 11.78
CA ILE A 64 0.61 -5.77 10.49
C ILE A 64 1.93 -6.53 10.31
N GLY A 65 2.70 -6.68 11.38
CA GLY A 65 4.02 -7.28 11.36
C GLY A 65 5.09 -6.35 10.81
N GLY A 66 6.23 -6.26 11.51
CA GLY A 66 7.41 -5.51 11.05
C GLY A 66 7.24 -3.99 10.97
N VAL A 67 6.27 -3.43 11.70
CA VAL A 67 6.07 -1.97 11.81
C VAL A 67 6.02 -1.55 13.27
N THR A 68 6.38 -0.29 13.55
CA THR A 68 6.24 0.30 14.88
C THR A 68 4.81 0.79 15.13
N PRO A 69 4.39 1.00 16.39
CA PRO A 69 3.07 1.58 16.72
C PRO A 69 2.84 2.94 16.07
N GLU A 70 3.88 3.78 16.02
CA GLU A 70 3.84 5.07 15.32
C GLU A 70 3.62 4.90 13.82
N ARG A 71 4.25 3.88 13.23
CA ARG A 71 4.07 3.58 11.81
C ARG A 71 2.65 3.09 11.52
N ALA A 72 2.07 2.26 12.39
CA ALA A 72 0.67 1.86 12.31
C ALA A 72 -0.27 3.08 12.35
N GLN A 73 -0.04 4.02 13.28
CA GLN A 73 -0.81 5.27 13.34
C GLN A 73 -0.67 6.10 12.05
N GLN A 74 0.53 6.22 11.50
CA GLN A 74 0.76 6.94 10.24
C GLN A 74 0.05 6.28 9.06
N ILE A 75 -0.01 4.95 9.03
CA ILE A 75 -0.76 4.19 8.01
C ILE A 75 -2.24 4.52 8.12
N SER A 76 -2.83 4.54 9.32
CA SER A 76 -4.23 4.92 9.51
C SER A 76 -4.61 6.29 8.93
N LYS A 77 -3.65 7.23 8.92
CA LYS A 77 -3.81 8.61 8.41
C LYS A 77 -3.51 8.75 6.91
N GLY A 78 -3.15 7.67 6.23
CA GLY A 78 -2.71 7.69 4.84
C GLY A 78 -1.42 8.49 4.60
N LEU A 79 -0.57 8.59 5.63
CA LEU A 79 0.72 9.27 5.56
C LEU A 79 1.81 8.29 5.10
N SER A 80 1.89 8.10 3.79
CA SER A 80 3.05 7.45 3.16
C SER A 80 4.29 8.37 3.24
N GLY A 81 5.49 7.79 3.27
CA GLY A 81 6.74 8.58 3.30
C GLY A 81 6.88 9.52 2.10
N ALA A 82 6.39 9.10 0.92
CA ALA A 82 6.37 9.93 -0.29
C ALA A 82 5.36 11.10 -0.19
N ARG A 83 4.19 10.87 0.43
CA ARG A 83 3.22 11.94 0.69
C ARG A 83 3.80 12.94 1.68
N ARG A 84 4.34 12.46 2.81
CA ARG A 84 5.05 13.31 3.79
C ARG A 84 6.19 14.14 3.18
N ALA A 85 6.99 13.56 2.30
CA ALA A 85 8.06 14.31 1.62
C ALA A 85 7.50 15.43 0.73
N ARG A 86 6.36 15.19 0.06
CA ARG A 86 5.66 16.23 -0.73
C ARG A 86 5.01 17.30 0.16
N ASP A 87 4.30 16.90 1.21
CA ASP A 87 3.69 17.83 2.17
C ASP A 87 4.76 18.69 2.89
N LYS A 88 5.90 18.09 3.26
CA LYS A 88 7.03 18.83 3.83
C LYS A 88 7.60 19.84 2.84
N LYS A 89 7.84 19.42 1.59
CA LYS A 89 8.34 20.32 0.55
C LYS A 89 7.38 21.47 0.27
N ALA A 90 6.08 21.18 0.18
CA ALA A 90 5.05 22.20 0.00
C ALA A 90 4.98 23.19 1.18
N ALA A 91 5.16 22.72 2.42
CA ALA A 91 5.22 23.58 3.60
C ALA A 91 6.49 24.47 3.64
N GLU A 92 7.64 23.95 3.20
CA GLU A 92 8.90 24.71 3.09
C GLU A 92 8.83 25.78 1.97
N GLU A 93 8.17 25.46 0.85
CA GLU A 93 7.93 26.38 -0.26
C GLU A 93 6.91 27.48 0.11
N ALA A 94 5.90 27.17 0.91
CA ALA A 94 4.93 28.16 1.41
C ALA A 94 5.51 29.09 2.48
N GLY A 95 6.44 28.60 3.31
CA GLY A 95 7.08 29.39 4.38
C GLY A 95 8.28 30.24 3.94
N SER A 96 8.78 30.06 2.71
CA SER A 96 9.87 30.89 2.13
C SER A 96 9.35 32.04 1.25
N ALA A 97 8.03 32.19 1.14
CA ALA A 97 7.36 33.23 0.37
C ALA A 97 6.81 34.37 1.26
N GLU A 98 7.15 34.38 2.55
CA GLU A 98 6.75 35.40 3.53
C GLU A 98 7.95 36.25 3.97
#